data_AF-A0A5E4BG87-F1
#
_entry.id   AF-A0A5E4BG87-F1
#
_cell.length_a   1.000
_cell.length_b   1.000
_cell.length_c   1.000
_cell.angle_alpha   90.00
_cell.angle_beta   90.00
_cell.angle_gamma   90.00
#
_symmetry.space_group_name_H-M   'P 1'
#
loop_
_entity.id
_entity.type
_entity.pdbx_description
1 polymer ?
#
loop_
_entity_poly.entity_id
_entity_poly.type
_entity_poly.pdbx_seq_one_letter_code
_entity_poly.pdbx_strand_id
1 'polypeptide(L)'
;MKGEKFIEDLDENRVWESDIRILKEHLGEQEVSISLIVDSVEEGDLGNYSCYVENGNGRRHASVLLHKRELMYTVELAGGLGAILLLLVCLVTIYKCYKIEIMLFYRNHFGSEELDG
;
A
#
# COMPACT_ATOMS: atom_id res chain seq x y z
N MET A 1 12.85 -31.20 -5.96
CA MET A 1 11.53 -30.84 -5.42
C MET A 1 11.67 -30.78 -3.89
N LYS A 2 12.29 -29.71 -3.36
CA LYS A 2 12.47 -29.51 -1.92
C LYS A 2 11.92 -28.13 -1.60
N GLY A 3 10.75 -28.08 -0.97
CA GLY A 3 10.15 -26.83 -0.47
C GLY A 3 8.79 -26.44 -1.07
N GLU A 4 8.31 -27.12 -2.10
CA GLU A 4 6.94 -26.93 -2.61
C GLU A 4 6.00 -27.72 -1.69
N LYS A 5 5.02 -27.03 -1.09
CA LYS A 5 3.92 -27.64 -0.33
C LYS A 5 2.66 -27.58 -1.19
N PHE A 6 1.90 -28.67 -1.20
CA PHE A 6 0.60 -28.68 -1.87
C PHE A 6 -0.46 -28.07 -0.95
N ILE A 7 -1.57 -27.61 -1.54
CA ILE A 7 -2.66 -27.00 -0.77
C ILE A 7 -3.29 -28.03 0.19
N GLU A 8 -3.36 -29.29 -0.22
CA GLU A 8 -3.79 -30.42 0.63
C GLU A 8 -2.90 -30.68 1.86
N ASP A 9 -1.65 -30.20 1.84
CA ASP A 9 -0.72 -30.30 2.97
C ASP A 9 -0.84 -29.12 3.94
N LEU A 10 -1.63 -28.08 3.61
CA LEU A 10 -1.94 -27.00 4.53
C LEU A 10 -3.09 -27.47 5.45
N ASP A 11 -2.78 -27.67 6.73
CA ASP A 11 -3.71 -28.08 7.80
C ASP A 11 -4.65 -26.93 8.23
N GLU A 12 -5.15 -26.16 7.26
CA GLU A 12 -5.92 -24.94 7.48
C GLU A 12 -7.28 -25.01 6.78
N ASN A 13 -8.36 -25.13 7.57
CA ASN A 13 -9.75 -25.09 7.09
C ASN A 13 -10.16 -23.79 6.35
N ARG A 14 -9.26 -22.81 6.25
CA ARG A 14 -9.46 -21.48 5.65
C ARG A 14 -9.06 -21.41 4.18
N VAL A 15 -8.22 -22.36 3.73
CA VAL A 15 -7.75 -22.46 2.36
C VAL A 15 -8.30 -23.74 1.76
N TRP A 16 -9.00 -23.64 0.64
CA TRP A 16 -9.50 -24.83 -0.03
C TRP A 16 -9.47 -24.70 -1.54
N GLU A 17 -9.36 -25.85 -2.18
CA GLU A 17 -9.39 -25.99 -3.63
C GLU A 17 -10.79 -26.42 -4.07
N SER A 18 -11.29 -25.85 -5.16
CA SER A 18 -12.54 -26.29 -5.77
C SER A 18 -12.32 -27.55 -6.60
N ASP A 19 -13.37 -28.36 -6.80
CA ASP A 19 -13.33 -29.42 -7.79
C ASP A 19 -12.97 -28.90 -9.19
N ILE A 20 -12.25 -29.71 -9.96
CA ILE A 20 -11.89 -29.41 -11.35
C ILE A 20 -13.16 -29.35 -12.20
N ARG A 21 -13.36 -28.23 -12.90
CA ARG A 21 -14.50 -28.01 -13.80
C ARG A 21 -14.04 -28.01 -15.24
N ILE A 22 -14.70 -28.79 -16.09
CA ILE A 22 -14.48 -28.74 -17.55
C ILE A 22 -15.29 -27.56 -18.10
N LEU A 23 -14.60 -26.55 -18.63
CA LEU A 23 -15.22 -25.38 -19.22
C LEU A 23 -15.63 -25.63 -20.66
N LYS A 24 -14.78 -26.31 -21.43
CA LYS A 24 -14.99 -26.56 -22.85
C LYS A 24 -14.29 -27.84 -23.26
N GLU A 25 -14.93 -28.57 -24.15
CA GLU A 25 -14.32 -29.72 -24.81
C GLU A 25 -14.55 -29.59 -26.32
N HIS A 26 -13.46 -29.62 -27.10
CA HIS A 26 -13.54 -29.60 -28.55
C HIS A 26 -12.47 -30.49 -29.15
N LEU A 27 -12.88 -31.45 -29.98
CA LEU A 27 -11.98 -32.36 -30.72
C LEU A 27 -10.96 -33.10 -29.81
N GLY A 28 -11.33 -33.36 -28.55
CA GLY A 28 -10.48 -34.04 -27.56
C GLY A 28 -9.57 -33.11 -26.75
N GLU A 29 -9.55 -31.80 -27.05
CA GLU A 29 -8.94 -30.78 -26.18
C GLU A 29 -9.94 -30.37 -25.10
N GLN A 30 -9.55 -30.54 -23.84
CA GLN A 30 -10.34 -30.17 -22.67
C GLN A 30 -9.73 -28.94 -22.00
N GLU A 31 -10.53 -27.88 -21.91
CA GLU A 31 -10.23 -26.71 -21.11
C GLU A 31 -10.82 -26.92 -19.71
N VAL A 32 -9.95 -26.92 -18.71
CA VAL A 32 -10.32 -27.15 -17.31
C VAL A 32 -10.03 -25.92 -16.46
N SER A 33 -10.84 -25.72 -15.43
CA SER A 33 -10.70 -24.65 -14.45
C SER A 33 -10.71 -25.23 -13.05
N ILE A 34 -9.76 -24.74 -12.25
CA ILE A 34 -9.64 -25.02 -10.82
C ILE A 34 -9.46 -23.68 -10.11
N SER A 35 -10.07 -23.53 -8.95
CA SER A 35 -10.02 -22.31 -8.15
C SER A 35 -9.42 -22.61 -6.79
N LEU A 36 -8.47 -21.78 -6.36
CA LEU A 36 -7.99 -21.74 -4.98
C LEU A 36 -8.71 -20.59 -4.26
N ILE A 37 -9.42 -20.91 -3.19
CA ILE A 37 -10.16 -19.94 -2.39
C ILE A 37 -9.50 -19.82 -1.03
N VAL A 38 -9.29 -18.57 -0.60
CA VAL A 38 -8.74 -18.22 0.71
C VAL A 38 -9.71 -17.25 1.37
N ASP A 39 -10.39 -17.68 2.43
CA ASP A 39 -11.46 -16.90 3.08
C ASP A 39 -10.96 -15.59 3.73
N SER A 40 -9.87 -15.69 4.49
CA SER A 40 -9.35 -14.57 5.29
C SER A 40 -7.84 -14.53 5.19
N VAL A 41 -7.29 -13.77 4.24
CA VAL A 41 -5.84 -13.72 3.96
C VAL A 41 -5.06 -13.15 5.16
N GLU A 42 -4.06 -13.90 5.63
CA GLU A 42 -3.15 -13.54 6.71
C GLU A 42 -1.71 -13.30 6.20
N GLU A 43 -0.82 -12.83 7.07
CA GLU A 43 0.57 -12.57 6.68
C GLU A 43 1.33 -13.84 6.27
N GLY A 44 0.95 -15.00 6.79
CA GLY A 44 1.51 -16.30 6.43
C GLY A 44 1.15 -16.77 5.02
N ASP A 45 0.08 -16.24 4.44
CA ASP A 45 -0.37 -16.58 3.07
C ASP A 45 0.36 -15.77 1.99
N LEU A 46 1.08 -14.73 2.39
CA LEU A 46 1.77 -13.88 1.43
C LEU A 46 2.89 -14.68 0.78
N GLY A 47 2.87 -14.76 -0.55
CA GLY A 47 3.79 -15.64 -1.25
C GLY A 47 3.43 -15.91 -2.69
N ASN A 48 4.17 -16.84 -3.26
CA ASN A 48 4.04 -17.23 -4.66
C ASN A 48 3.19 -18.49 -4.77
N TYR A 49 2.06 -18.36 -5.46
CA TYR A 49 1.15 -19.45 -5.75
C TYR A 49 1.33 -19.88 -7.19
N SER A 50 1.52 -21.19 -7.41
CA SER A 50 1.70 -21.75 -8.75
C SER A 50 0.63 -22.78 -9.04
N CYS A 51 -0.10 -22.59 -10.15
CA CYS A 51 -1.02 -23.58 -10.70
C CYS A 51 -0.27 -24.42 -11.74
N TYR A 52 -0.36 -25.74 -11.63
CA TYR A 52 0.26 -26.67 -12.56
C TYR A 52 -0.82 -27.46 -13.31
N VAL A 53 -0.62 -27.65 -14.61
CA VAL A 53 -1.44 -28.53 -15.44
C VAL A 53 -0.53 -29.53 -16.13
N GLU A 54 -0.91 -30.80 -16.08
CA GLU A 54 -0.16 -31.90 -16.67
C GLU A 54 -1.08 -32.76 -17.54
N ASN A 55 -0.64 -33.03 -18.76
CA ASN A 55 -1.31 -33.93 -19.69
C ASN A 55 -0.28 -34.84 -20.37
N GLY A 56 -0.73 -35.75 -21.25
CA GLY A 56 0.15 -36.66 -21.98
C GLY A 56 1.19 -35.96 -22.89
N ASN A 57 1.03 -34.66 -23.16
CA ASN A 57 1.94 -33.85 -23.98
C ASN A 57 2.97 -33.07 -23.12
N GLY A 58 2.79 -33.01 -21.80
CA GLY A 58 3.75 -32.41 -20.87
C GLY A 58 3.11 -31.62 -19.73
N ARG A 59 3.94 -30.86 -19.02
CA ARG A 59 3.56 -30.04 -17.86
C ARG A 59 3.73 -28.55 -18.15
N ARG A 60 2.71 -27.75 -17.84
CA ARG A 60 2.73 -26.29 -17.87
C ARG A 60 2.37 -25.74 -16.49
N HIS A 61 2.77 -24.50 -16.22
CA HIS A 61 2.44 -23.83 -14.97
C HIS A 61 2.31 -22.33 -15.16
N ALA A 62 1.55 -21.70 -14.27
CA ALA A 62 1.42 -20.26 -14.14
C ALA A 62 1.53 -19.89 -12.67
N SER A 63 2.20 -18.79 -12.37
CA SER A 63 2.44 -18.32 -11.01
C SER A 63 1.86 -16.93 -10.77
N VAL A 64 1.38 -16.69 -9.55
CA VAL A 64 0.84 -15.41 -9.09
C VAL A 64 1.44 -15.08 -7.72
N LEU A 65 1.81 -13.82 -7.54
CA LEU A 65 2.36 -13.32 -6.28
C LEU A 65 1.26 -12.63 -5.47
N LEU A 66 0.92 -13.18 -4.31
CA LEU A 66 0.05 -12.54 -3.34
C LEU A 66 0.89 -11.64 -2.44
N HIS A 67 0.65 -10.34 -2.52
CA HIS A 67 1.35 -9.35 -1.70
C HIS A 67 0.37 -8.46 -0.94
N LYS A 68 0.69 -8.18 0.31
CA LYS A 68 -0.10 -7.29 1.16
C LYS A 68 0.09 -5.86 0.68
N ARG A 69 -1.02 -5.19 0.37
CA ARG A 69 -0.99 -3.75 0.11
C ARG A 69 -0.77 -3.02 1.43
N GLU A 70 0.44 -2.56 1.68
CA GLU A 70 0.73 -1.74 2.83
C GLU A 70 0.09 -0.35 2.66
N LEU A 71 -0.94 -0.05 3.44
CA LEU A 71 -1.55 1.29 3.46
C LEU A 71 -0.79 2.23 4.42
N MET A 72 -0.04 1.68 5.38
CA MET A 72 0.59 2.44 6.47
C MET A 72 1.57 3.51 5.98
N TYR A 73 2.43 3.18 5.01
CA TYR A 73 3.43 4.13 4.51
C TYR A 73 2.82 5.42 3.93
N THR A 74 1.61 5.35 3.36
CA THR A 74 0.94 6.52 2.79
C THR A 74 0.42 7.47 3.86
N VAL A 75 -0.04 6.91 4.99
CA VAL A 75 -0.53 7.66 6.14
C VAL A 75 0.62 8.33 6.86
N GLU A 76 1.73 7.62 7.05
CA GLU A 76 2.95 8.16 7.66
C GLU A 76 3.53 9.32 6.81
N LEU A 77 3.57 9.16 5.49
CA LEU A 77 4.04 10.19 4.57
C LEU A 77 3.14 11.44 4.59
N ALA A 78 1.82 11.26 4.55
CA ALA A 78 0.86 12.36 4.62
C ALA A 78 0.94 13.11 5.96
N GLY A 79 1.13 12.37 7.07
CA GLY A 79 1.33 12.96 8.40
C GLY A 79 2.59 13.82 8.48
N GLY A 80 3.73 13.31 7.95
CA GLY A 80 4.98 14.05 7.90
C GLY A 80 4.88 15.37 7.10
N LEU A 81 4.26 15.31 5.92
CA LEU A 81 4.02 16.51 5.09
C LEU A 81 3.12 17.52 5.79
N GLY A 82 2.05 17.06 6.47
CA GLY A 82 1.17 17.92 7.25
C GLY A 82 1.89 18.63 8.40
N ALA A 83 2.75 17.93 9.13
CA ALA A 83 3.54 18.50 10.22
C ALA A 83 4.52 19.59 9.73
N ILE A 84 5.20 19.34 8.61
CA ILE A 84 6.14 20.31 8.01
C ILE A 84 5.40 21.58 7.59
N LEU A 85 4.25 21.45 6.91
CA LEU A 85 3.44 22.58 6.48
C LEU A 85 2.95 23.41 7.68
N LEU A 86 2.48 22.75 8.74
CA LEU A 86 2.03 23.43 9.97
C LEU A 86 3.18 24.21 10.63
N LEU A 87 4.37 23.61 10.70
CA LEU A 87 5.56 24.25 11.26
C LEU A 87 5.94 25.50 10.46
N LEU A 88 5.93 25.42 9.12
CA LEU A 88 6.19 26.57 8.25
C LEU A 88 5.19 27.71 8.47
N VAL A 89 3.89 27.41 8.57
CA VAL A 89 2.86 28.41 8.84
C VAL A 89 3.08 29.09 10.20
N CYS A 90 3.40 28.33 11.24
CA CYS A 90 3.75 28.87 12.56
C CYS A 90 4.96 29.82 12.48
N LEU A 91 6.04 29.42 11.80
CA LEU A 91 7.23 30.26 11.64
C LEU A 91 6.93 31.55 10.87
N VAL A 92 6.16 31.48 9.79
CA VAL A 92 5.75 32.66 9.02
C VAL A 92 4.91 33.61 9.87
N THR A 93 3.99 33.07 10.68
CA THR A 93 3.14 33.85 11.59
C THR A 93 4.00 34.55 12.64
N ILE A 94 4.92 33.82 13.27
CA ILE A 94 5.86 34.37 14.25
C ILE A 94 6.71 35.48 13.61
N TYR A 95 7.29 35.24 12.43
CA TYR A 95 8.08 36.23 11.71
C TYR A 95 7.27 37.51 11.40
N LYS A 96 6.03 37.35 10.95
CA LYS A 96 5.14 38.48 10.67
C LYS A 96 4.78 39.25 11.94
N CYS A 97 4.43 38.57 13.03
CA CYS A 97 4.15 39.19 14.32
C CYS A 97 5.37 39.98 14.83
N TYR A 98 6.55 39.36 14.87
CA TYR A 98 7.79 40.05 15.27
C TYR A 98 8.09 41.25 14.37
N LYS A 99 7.90 41.13 13.05
CA LYS A 99 8.10 42.25 12.12
C LYS A 99 7.11 43.40 12.40
N ILE A 100 5.86 43.09 12.69
CA ILE A 100 4.83 44.09 13.03
C ILE A 100 5.20 44.77 14.36
N GLU A 101 5.59 44.02 15.39
CA GLU A 101 6.02 44.57 16.67
C GLU A 101 7.25 45.48 16.53
N ILE A 102 8.27 45.05 15.78
CA ILE A 102 9.47 45.87 15.51
C ILE A 102 9.11 47.14 14.74
N MET A 103 8.24 47.07 13.71
CA MET A 103 7.79 48.26 13.00
C MET A 103 6.98 49.23 13.88
N LEU A 104 6.11 48.72 14.75
CA LEU A 104 5.33 49.54 15.68
C LEU A 104 6.23 50.22 16.71
N PHE A 105 7.23 49.49 17.24
CA PHE A 105 8.22 50.04 18.16
C PHE A 105 9.07 51.13 17.47
N TYR A 106 9.53 50.85 16.25
CA TYR A 106 10.29 51.82 15.44
C TYR A 106 9.48 53.10 15.17
N ARG A 107 8.20 52.98 14.77
CA ARG A 107 7.34 54.15 14.55
C ARG A 107 7.05 54.95 15.82
N ASN A 108 6.82 54.28 16.95
CA ASN A 108 6.53 54.96 18.21
C ASN A 108 7.74 55.71 18.75
N HIS A 109 8.95 55.17 18.55
CA HIS A 109 10.18 55.77 19.07
C HIS A 109 10.79 56.82 18.14
N PHE A 110 10.75 56.62 16.81
CA PHE A 110 11.38 57.53 15.84
C PHE A 110 10.39 58.32 14.98
N GLY A 111 9.16 57.84 14.77
CA GLY A 111 8.14 58.55 13.98
C GLY A 111 7.42 59.67 14.75
N SER A 112 7.67 59.81 16.05
CA SER A 112 7.15 60.92 16.87
C SER A 112 8.10 62.14 16.89
N GLU A 113 9.32 62.01 16.35
CA GLU A 113 10.32 63.10 16.37
C GLU A 113 10.25 64.01 15.13
N GLU A 114 9.31 63.79 14.21
CA GLU A 114 9.19 64.55 12.94
C GLU A 114 8.14 65.68 12.97
N LEU A 115 7.60 66.05 14.14
CA LEU A 115 6.58 67.12 14.28
C LEU A 115 7.08 68.41 14.98
N ASP A 116 8.35 68.50 15.36
CA ASP A 116 8.95 69.72 15.93
C ASP A 116 10.27 70.09 15.21
N GLY A 117 10.16 70.45 13.92
CA GLY A 117 11.28 70.97 13.11
C GLY A 117 10.84 71.75 11.89
#